data_AF-A0AAN6QEH0-F1
#
_entry.id   AF-A0AAN6QEH0-F1
#
_cell.length_a   1.000
_cell.length_b   1.000
_cell.length_c   1.000
_cell.angle_alpha   90.00
_cell.angle_beta   90.00
_cell.angle_gamma   90.00
#
_symmetry.space_group_name_H-M   'P 1'
#
loop_
_entity.id
_entity.type
_entity.pdbx_description
1 polymer ?
#
loop_
_entity_poly.entity_id
_entity_poly.type
_entity_poly.pdbx_seq_one_letter_code
_entity_poly.pdbx_strand_id
1 'polypeptide(L)'
;MESEAKGSVNNPKPSPAATAAAAAAADDPPVPPRAPKISVDPSLRTLTVGPNGVPNDDDAAIEAPVPDVQATTEECFKDFDTNSITHVVIQVSISKQQQIFHQIGYQYTWNFPFPFWHFLGKMVVKALYNDQRDNTELQILSFTAIKNHEFVAFTTSAWRAANTARKAAGVTELPPLNVIEVSFMKPQPGQRLQISWQPARGVFTGRVRLWTELEERRKQSTTVTS
;
A
#
# COMPACT_ATOMS: atom_id res chain seq x y z
N MET A 1 58.38 -6.42 52.01
CA MET A 1 57.04 -6.17 52.55
C MET A 1 56.61 -4.80 52.07
N GLU A 2 55.36 -4.73 51.66
CA GLU A 2 54.82 -3.82 50.66
C GLU A 2 54.91 -2.32 50.96
N SER A 3 54.99 -1.59 49.85
CA SER A 3 55.00 -0.16 49.67
C SER A 3 53.61 0.46 49.79
N GLU A 4 53.48 1.50 50.63
CA GLU A 4 52.38 2.47 50.54
C GLU A 4 52.94 3.81 50.03
N ALA A 5 52.48 4.23 48.85
CA ALA A 5 52.67 5.58 48.34
C ALA A 5 51.31 6.16 47.93
N LYS A 6 50.98 7.31 48.52
CA LYS A 6 49.82 8.15 48.21
C LYS A 6 49.83 8.55 46.74
N GLY A 7 48.66 8.49 46.10
CA GLY A 7 48.40 9.08 44.78
C GLY A 7 46.94 9.52 44.67
N SER A 8 46.71 10.83 44.76
CA SER A 8 45.44 11.50 44.46
C SER A 8 45.06 11.25 43.00
N VAL A 9 43.89 10.66 42.75
CA VAL A 9 43.34 10.52 41.39
C VAL A 9 42.16 11.47 41.24
N ASN A 10 42.44 12.56 40.52
CA ASN A 10 41.45 13.39 39.85
C ASN A 10 40.59 12.52 38.94
N ASN A 11 39.27 12.53 39.12
CA ASN A 11 38.34 12.04 38.11
C ASN A 11 38.10 13.14 37.07
N PRO A 12 38.54 12.99 35.81
CA PRO A 12 38.13 13.90 34.75
C PRO A 12 36.68 13.60 34.35
N LYS A 13 35.87 14.66 34.42
CA LYS A 13 34.56 14.80 33.77
C LYS A 13 34.67 14.35 32.29
N PRO A 14 33.83 13.43 31.79
CA PRO A 14 33.90 13.02 30.40
C PRO A 14 33.53 14.19 29.48
N SER A 15 34.45 14.46 28.54
CA SER A 15 34.38 15.51 27.53
C SER A 15 33.37 15.13 26.42
N PRO A 16 32.69 16.11 25.76
CA PRO A 16 31.62 15.86 24.78
C PRO A 16 32.07 15.26 23.44
N ALA A 17 33.36 14.92 23.29
CA ALA A 17 33.94 14.49 22.03
C ALA A 17 33.83 12.98 21.74
N ALA A 18 33.22 12.19 22.63
CA ALA A 18 33.02 10.74 22.43
C ALA A 18 31.70 10.38 21.71
N THR A 19 30.84 11.36 21.37
CA THR A 19 29.51 11.13 20.77
C THR A 19 29.41 11.57 19.31
N ALA A 20 30.54 11.67 18.59
CA ALA A 20 30.56 12.16 17.20
C ALA A 20 31.26 11.24 16.19
N ALA A 21 31.60 10.00 16.56
CA ALA A 21 32.35 9.08 15.69
C ALA A 21 31.65 7.71 15.47
N ALA A 22 30.31 7.71 15.42
CA ALA A 22 29.50 6.56 14.98
C ALA A 22 28.46 6.96 13.92
N ALA A 23 28.73 8.03 13.18
CA ALA A 23 27.87 8.55 12.11
C ALA A 23 28.66 8.64 10.79
N ALA A 24 29.02 7.49 10.22
CA ALA A 24 29.50 7.39 8.83
C ALA A 24 29.62 5.93 8.33
N ALA A 25 28.76 5.02 8.79
CA ALA A 25 28.63 3.74 8.09
C ALA A 25 27.69 3.96 6.91
N ALA A 26 28.27 3.92 5.71
CA ALA A 26 27.67 4.13 4.40
C ALA A 26 26.19 3.68 4.30
N ASP A 27 25.30 4.66 4.21
CA ASP A 27 23.95 4.47 3.71
C ASP A 27 24.07 4.55 2.17
N ASP A 28 24.40 3.42 1.55
CA ASP A 28 24.19 3.28 0.11
C ASP A 28 22.71 3.63 -0.14
N PRO A 29 22.39 4.54 -1.08
CA PRO A 29 21.00 4.81 -1.41
C PRO A 29 20.32 3.49 -1.73
N PRO A 30 19.10 3.23 -1.22
CA PRO A 30 18.42 1.96 -1.43
C PRO A 30 18.38 1.69 -2.93
N VAL A 31 19.11 0.66 -3.36
CA VAL A 31 19.15 0.27 -4.78
C VAL A 31 17.71 0.03 -5.20
N PRO A 32 17.19 0.75 -6.22
CA PRO A 32 15.82 0.57 -6.66
C PRO A 32 15.62 -0.91 -6.98
N PRO A 33 14.49 -1.51 -6.58
CA PRO A 33 14.25 -2.93 -6.78
C PRO A 33 14.45 -3.27 -8.26
N ARG A 34 15.38 -4.19 -8.53
CA ARG A 34 15.69 -4.62 -9.89
C ARG A 34 14.41 -5.07 -10.57
N ALA A 35 14.14 -4.55 -11.77
CA ALA A 35 12.95 -4.89 -12.53
C ALA A 35 12.82 -6.42 -12.65
N PRO A 36 11.64 -6.99 -12.35
CA PRO A 36 11.40 -8.42 -12.45
C PRO A 36 11.51 -8.88 -13.91
N LYS A 37 11.95 -10.12 -14.13
CA LYS A 37 11.84 -10.74 -15.47
C LYS A 37 10.35 -11.02 -15.74
N ILE A 38 9.78 -10.31 -16.71
CA ILE A 38 8.41 -10.51 -17.18
C ILE A 38 8.48 -11.16 -18.55
N SER A 39 7.89 -12.36 -18.69
CA SER A 39 7.71 -12.95 -20.01
C SER A 39 6.59 -12.21 -20.72
N VAL A 40 6.84 -11.81 -21.96
CA VAL A 40 5.86 -11.14 -22.82
C VAL A 40 5.11 -12.20 -23.60
N ASP A 41 3.78 -12.19 -23.53
CA ASP A 41 2.90 -13.03 -24.33
C ASP A 41 2.18 -12.16 -25.38
N PRO A 42 2.43 -12.35 -26.68
CA PRO A 42 1.85 -11.52 -27.73
C PRO A 42 0.34 -11.71 -27.91
N SER A 43 -0.26 -12.73 -27.30
CA SER A 43 -1.72 -12.94 -27.33
C SER A 43 -2.48 -12.08 -26.30
N LEU A 44 -1.78 -11.50 -25.33
CA LEU A 44 -2.37 -10.66 -24.29
C LEU A 44 -2.47 -9.20 -24.72
N ARG A 45 -3.53 -8.52 -24.28
CA ARG A 45 -3.67 -7.08 -24.45
C ARG A 45 -2.65 -6.34 -23.58
N THR A 46 -2.13 -5.22 -24.09
CA THR A 46 -1.34 -4.28 -23.31
C THR A 46 -2.22 -3.11 -22.84
N LEU A 47 -1.68 -2.25 -21.97
CA LEU A 47 -2.36 -1.01 -21.60
C LEU A 47 -2.61 -0.16 -22.85
N THR A 48 -3.77 0.50 -22.91
CA THR A 48 -4.02 1.54 -23.91
C THR A 48 -3.09 2.71 -23.62
N VAL A 49 -2.35 3.15 -24.65
CA VAL A 49 -1.32 4.17 -24.51
C VAL A 49 -1.82 5.46 -25.17
N GLY A 50 -1.63 6.60 -24.50
CA GLY A 50 -1.96 7.90 -25.07
C GLY A 50 -1.08 8.26 -26.28
N PRO A 51 -1.33 9.40 -26.96
CA PRO A 51 -0.61 9.83 -28.16
C PRO A 51 0.92 9.90 -27.99
N ASN A 52 1.40 10.03 -26.75
CA ASN A 52 2.81 10.20 -26.41
C ASN A 52 3.54 8.88 -26.12
N GLY A 53 2.91 7.72 -26.32
CA GLY A 53 3.56 6.44 -26.03
C GLY A 53 3.69 6.14 -24.52
N VAL A 54 3.07 6.96 -23.67
CA VAL A 54 3.00 6.79 -22.21
C VAL A 54 1.53 6.53 -21.82
N PRO A 55 1.23 5.45 -21.08
CA PRO A 55 -0.08 5.27 -20.47
C PRO A 55 -0.33 6.45 -19.51
N ASN A 56 -1.41 7.21 -19.69
CA ASN A 56 -1.79 8.22 -18.69
C ASN A 56 -2.03 7.50 -17.36
N ASP A 57 -1.41 7.95 -16.27
CA ASP A 57 -1.48 7.29 -14.96
C ASP A 57 -2.95 7.14 -14.46
N ASP A 58 -3.84 8.03 -14.90
CA ASP A 58 -5.27 8.00 -14.57
C ASP A 58 -6.18 7.45 -15.70
N ASP A 59 -5.83 7.61 -16.99
CA ASP A 59 -6.68 7.23 -18.14
C ASP A 59 -6.29 5.92 -18.84
N ALA A 60 -5.14 5.32 -18.52
CA ALA A 60 -4.77 4.01 -19.05
C ALA A 60 -5.59 2.91 -18.36
N ALA A 61 -6.89 2.88 -18.64
CA ALA A 61 -7.80 1.93 -18.04
C ALA A 61 -7.54 0.54 -18.62
N ILE A 62 -7.36 -0.44 -17.74
CA ILE A 62 -7.65 -1.83 -18.11
C ILE A 62 -9.15 -1.88 -18.39
N GLU A 63 -9.51 -1.94 -19.68
CA GLU A 63 -10.89 -1.92 -20.19
C GLU A 63 -11.61 -3.27 -20.04
N ALA A 64 -10.95 -4.30 -19.50
CA ALA A 64 -11.62 -5.55 -19.18
C ALA A 64 -12.78 -5.34 -18.20
N PRO A 65 -13.89 -6.08 -18.36
CA PRO A 65 -14.89 -6.14 -17.30
C PRO A 65 -14.25 -6.68 -16.02
N VAL A 66 -14.64 -6.12 -14.87
CA VAL A 66 -14.16 -6.61 -13.57
C VAL A 66 -14.73 -8.03 -13.37
N PRO A 67 -13.87 -9.07 -13.30
CA PRO A 67 -14.33 -10.45 -13.20
C PRO A 67 -15.07 -10.69 -11.88
N ASP A 68 -15.85 -11.77 -11.81
CA ASP A 68 -16.40 -12.22 -10.54
C ASP A 68 -15.28 -12.81 -9.67
N VAL A 69 -15.17 -12.28 -8.46
CA VAL A 69 -14.13 -12.64 -7.50
C VAL A 69 -14.80 -13.12 -6.23
N GLN A 70 -14.44 -14.33 -5.78
CA GLN A 70 -14.94 -14.88 -4.53
C GLN A 70 -14.12 -14.35 -3.36
N ALA A 71 -14.75 -13.64 -2.43
CA ALA A 71 -14.15 -13.26 -1.17
C ALA A 71 -14.29 -14.37 -0.12
N THR A 72 -13.21 -14.62 0.62
CA THR A 72 -13.16 -15.56 1.73
C THR A 72 -12.52 -14.90 2.94
N THR A 73 -12.94 -15.29 4.14
CA THR A 73 -12.35 -14.83 5.40
C THR A 73 -12.37 -15.96 6.43
N GLU A 74 -11.61 -15.80 7.50
CA GLU A 74 -11.61 -16.75 8.62
C GLU A 74 -12.97 -16.74 9.33
N GLU A 75 -13.32 -17.87 9.95
CA GLU A 75 -14.63 -18.03 10.59
C GLU A 75 -14.90 -17.00 11.69
N CYS A 76 -13.86 -16.61 12.44
CA CYS A 76 -13.94 -15.59 13.48
C CYS A 76 -14.22 -14.17 12.96
N PHE A 77 -14.11 -13.93 11.64
CA PHE A 77 -14.35 -12.63 11.01
C PHE A 77 -15.61 -12.60 10.13
N LYS A 78 -16.41 -13.67 10.10
CA LYS A 78 -17.64 -13.73 9.30
C LYS A 78 -18.66 -12.64 9.67
N ASP A 79 -18.72 -12.25 10.95
CA ASP A 79 -19.64 -11.23 11.47
C ASP A 79 -19.04 -9.81 11.44
N PHE A 80 -17.85 -9.65 10.85
CA PHE A 80 -17.22 -8.33 10.75
C PHE A 80 -17.99 -7.44 9.79
N ASP A 81 -18.38 -6.25 10.25
CA ASP A 81 -19.11 -5.28 9.42
C ASP A 81 -18.20 -4.70 8.33
N THR A 82 -18.32 -5.23 7.12
CA THR A 82 -17.56 -4.77 5.95
C THR A 82 -17.89 -3.32 5.58
N ASN A 83 -19.05 -2.77 5.96
CA ASN A 83 -19.38 -1.37 5.69
C ASN A 83 -18.54 -0.38 6.51
N SER A 84 -18.02 -0.84 7.64
CA SER A 84 -17.15 -0.07 8.52
C SER A 84 -15.70 0.00 8.04
N ILE A 85 -15.32 -0.74 6.99
CA ILE A 85 -13.97 -0.72 6.41
C ILE A 85 -13.67 0.69 5.89
N THR A 86 -12.54 1.25 6.34
CA THR A 86 -12.09 2.57 5.92
C THR A 86 -10.91 2.50 4.96
N HIS A 87 -10.04 1.49 5.11
CA HIS A 87 -8.85 1.30 4.30
C HIS A 87 -8.64 -0.19 3.96
N VAL A 88 -7.99 -0.42 2.83
CA VAL A 88 -7.66 -1.75 2.31
C VAL A 88 -6.18 -1.78 1.98
N VAL A 89 -5.46 -2.81 2.43
CA VAL A 89 -4.09 -3.08 2.01
C VAL A 89 -4.07 -4.33 1.15
N ILE A 90 -3.79 -4.19 -0.13
CA ILE A 90 -3.60 -5.32 -1.04
C ILE A 90 -2.14 -5.74 -0.96
N GLN A 91 -1.90 -7.01 -0.65
CA GLN A 91 -0.60 -7.66 -0.76
C GLN A 91 -0.61 -8.62 -1.95
N VAL A 92 0.25 -8.39 -2.93
CA VAL A 92 0.31 -9.23 -4.12
C VAL A 92 1.74 -9.39 -4.62
N SER A 93 2.12 -10.61 -5.01
CA SER A 93 3.42 -10.84 -5.64
C SER A 93 3.36 -10.51 -7.13
N ILE A 94 4.49 -10.12 -7.71
CA ILE A 94 4.61 -9.81 -9.14
C ILE A 94 4.15 -10.99 -10.00
N SER A 95 4.59 -12.21 -9.68
CA SER A 95 4.19 -13.42 -10.41
C SER A 95 2.69 -13.71 -10.28
N LYS A 96 2.06 -13.31 -9.17
CA LYS A 96 0.63 -13.48 -8.99
C LYS A 96 -0.16 -12.43 -9.77
N GLN A 97 0.31 -11.20 -9.83
CA GLN A 97 -0.26 -10.19 -10.73
C GLN A 97 -0.20 -10.64 -12.19
N GLN A 98 0.95 -11.15 -12.64
CA GLN A 98 1.06 -11.72 -13.99
C GLN A 98 -0.01 -12.79 -14.25
N GLN A 99 -0.23 -13.72 -13.31
CA GLN A 99 -1.25 -14.76 -13.46
C GLN A 99 -2.68 -14.22 -13.46
N ILE A 100 -2.99 -13.27 -12.56
CA ILE A 100 -4.31 -12.62 -12.48
C ILE A 100 -4.61 -11.89 -13.78
N PHE A 101 -3.67 -11.07 -14.26
CA PHE A 101 -3.85 -10.28 -15.46
C PHE A 101 -3.87 -11.14 -16.71
N HIS A 102 -3.08 -12.22 -16.78
CA HIS A 102 -3.17 -13.21 -17.84
C HIS A 102 -4.58 -13.82 -17.92
N GLN A 103 -5.19 -14.19 -16.78
CA GLN A 103 -6.55 -14.76 -16.76
C GLN A 103 -7.61 -13.81 -17.32
N ILE A 104 -7.42 -12.49 -17.21
CA ILE A 104 -8.33 -11.49 -17.80
C ILE A 104 -7.85 -10.95 -19.17
N GLY A 105 -6.82 -11.57 -19.75
CA GLY A 105 -6.30 -11.26 -21.08
C GLY A 105 -5.43 -10.01 -21.17
N TYR A 106 -4.69 -9.68 -20.09
CA TYR A 106 -3.79 -8.52 -20.02
C TYR A 106 -2.35 -8.90 -19.63
N GLN A 107 -1.40 -8.26 -20.29
CA GLN A 107 0.02 -8.35 -19.97
C GLN A 107 0.34 -7.38 -18.81
N TYR A 108 0.70 -7.93 -17.65
CA TYR A 108 1.20 -7.11 -16.54
C TYR A 108 2.48 -6.37 -16.91
N THR A 109 2.53 -5.07 -16.62
CA THR A 109 3.65 -4.18 -16.95
C THR A 109 4.16 -3.48 -15.69
N TRP A 110 5.33 -3.89 -15.20
CA TRP A 110 5.94 -3.36 -13.97
C TRP A 110 6.23 -1.86 -13.99
N ASN A 111 6.59 -1.31 -15.15
CA ASN A 111 6.93 0.11 -15.28
C ASN A 111 5.72 1.04 -15.17
N PHE A 112 4.51 0.49 -15.31
CA PHE A 112 3.25 1.23 -15.24
C PHE A 112 2.28 0.48 -14.32
N PRO A 113 2.56 0.41 -13.02
CA PRO A 113 1.83 -0.48 -12.12
C PRO A 113 0.48 0.10 -11.66
N PHE A 114 0.29 1.42 -11.75
CA PHE A 114 -0.91 2.11 -11.27
C PHE A 114 -2.21 1.59 -11.88
N PRO A 115 -2.35 1.42 -13.21
CA PRO A 115 -3.55 0.80 -13.82
C PRO A 115 -3.89 -0.57 -13.25
N PHE A 116 -2.87 -1.41 -13.03
CA PHE A 116 -3.03 -2.74 -12.46
C PHE A 116 -3.50 -2.66 -11.02
N TRP A 117 -2.90 -1.79 -10.20
CA TRP A 117 -3.32 -1.57 -8.81
C TRP A 117 -4.76 -1.06 -8.71
N HIS A 118 -5.14 -0.09 -9.53
CA HIS A 118 -6.52 0.39 -9.61
C HIS A 118 -7.49 -0.75 -9.96
N PHE A 119 -7.13 -1.60 -10.92
CA PHE A 119 -7.96 -2.74 -11.29
C PHE A 119 -8.08 -3.78 -10.18
N LEU A 120 -7.00 -4.08 -9.45
CA LEU A 120 -7.05 -4.93 -8.25
C LEU A 120 -7.97 -4.31 -7.19
N GLY A 121 -7.92 -3.00 -6.99
CA GLY A 121 -8.85 -2.27 -6.11
C GLY A 121 -10.32 -2.48 -6.51
N LYS A 122 -10.64 -2.34 -7.80
CA LYS A 122 -12.00 -2.62 -8.34
C LYS A 122 -12.45 -4.05 -8.07
N MET A 123 -11.56 -5.02 -8.27
CA MET A 123 -11.83 -6.44 -7.96
C MET A 123 -12.16 -6.65 -6.48
N VAL A 124 -11.43 -6.00 -5.57
CA VAL A 124 -11.69 -6.10 -4.13
C VAL A 124 -13.03 -5.46 -3.75
N VAL A 125 -13.37 -4.29 -4.32
CA VAL A 125 -14.67 -3.65 -4.09
C VAL A 125 -15.80 -4.57 -4.51
N LYS A 126 -15.74 -5.10 -5.75
CA LYS A 126 -16.77 -6.01 -6.26
C LYS A 126 -16.91 -7.25 -5.37
N ALA A 127 -15.79 -7.84 -4.95
CA ALA A 127 -15.77 -9.04 -4.12
C ALA A 127 -16.36 -8.84 -2.71
N LEU A 128 -16.12 -7.69 -2.08
CA LEU A 128 -16.53 -7.44 -0.70
C LEU A 128 -17.92 -6.82 -0.56
N TYR A 129 -18.37 -6.05 -1.56
CA TYR A 129 -19.62 -5.30 -1.50
C TYR A 129 -20.68 -5.80 -2.50
N ASN A 130 -20.34 -6.76 -3.37
CA ASN A 130 -21.25 -7.43 -4.31
C ASN A 130 -22.19 -6.45 -5.06
N ASP A 131 -21.60 -5.36 -5.58
CA ASP A 131 -22.29 -4.24 -6.26
C ASP A 131 -23.38 -3.53 -5.42
N GLN A 132 -23.61 -3.90 -4.15
CA GLN A 132 -24.63 -3.30 -3.28
C GLN A 132 -24.26 -1.90 -2.79
N ARG A 133 -22.99 -1.53 -2.90
CA ARG A 133 -22.47 -0.23 -2.50
C ARG A 133 -22.07 0.52 -3.76
N ASP A 134 -23.08 1.05 -4.46
CA ASP A 134 -23.02 1.64 -5.81
C ASP A 134 -21.89 2.66 -6.04
N ASN A 135 -21.21 3.18 -5.00
CA ASN A 135 -20.16 4.20 -5.12
C ASN A 135 -18.95 4.01 -4.18
N THR A 136 -18.66 2.78 -3.71
CA THR A 136 -17.40 2.58 -2.96
C THR A 136 -16.22 2.55 -3.89
N GLU A 137 -15.59 3.71 -4.04
CA GLU A 137 -14.34 3.84 -4.78
C GLU A 137 -13.16 3.72 -3.82
N LEU A 138 -12.17 2.93 -4.21
CA LEU A 138 -10.88 2.87 -3.57
C LEU A 138 -9.91 3.81 -4.30
N GLN A 139 -9.37 4.77 -3.57
CA GLN A 139 -8.27 5.61 -4.05
C GLN A 139 -6.96 5.11 -3.45
N ILE A 140 -5.92 5.03 -4.26
CA ILE A 140 -4.57 4.68 -3.77
C ILE A 140 -4.12 5.76 -2.79
N LEU A 141 -3.81 5.35 -1.56
CA LEU A 141 -3.23 6.19 -0.51
C LEU A 141 -1.70 6.19 -0.61
N SER A 142 -1.11 5.00 -0.70
CA SER A 142 0.33 4.81 -0.77
C SER A 142 0.65 3.40 -1.26
N PHE A 143 1.89 3.18 -1.67
CA PHE A 143 2.38 1.87 -2.03
C PHE A 143 3.81 1.68 -1.56
N THR A 144 4.22 0.42 -1.42
CA THR A 144 5.62 0.05 -1.16
C THR A 144 5.88 -1.30 -1.81
N ALA A 145 7.00 -1.42 -2.53
CA ALA A 145 7.48 -2.68 -3.06
C ALA A 145 8.59 -3.24 -2.17
N ILE A 146 8.47 -4.50 -1.75
CA ILE A 146 9.48 -5.21 -0.96
C ILE A 146 9.77 -6.55 -1.65
N LYS A 147 11.02 -6.72 -2.12
CA LYS A 147 11.41 -7.87 -2.94
C LYS A 147 10.46 -8.02 -4.14
N ASN A 148 9.77 -9.15 -4.24
CA ASN A 148 8.83 -9.45 -5.33
C ASN A 148 7.37 -9.23 -4.94
N HIS A 149 7.10 -8.45 -3.90
CA HIS A 149 5.75 -8.15 -3.42
C HIS A 149 5.49 -6.65 -3.47
N GLU A 150 4.28 -6.30 -3.90
CA GLU A 150 3.75 -4.96 -3.84
C GLU A 150 2.67 -4.92 -2.75
N PHE A 151 2.75 -3.87 -1.93
CA PHE A 151 1.79 -3.53 -0.90
C PHE A 151 1.16 -2.22 -1.30
N VAL A 152 -0.14 -2.24 -1.59
CA VAL A 152 -0.88 -1.06 -2.05
C VAL A 152 -1.97 -0.77 -1.04
N ALA A 153 -1.87 0.39 -0.39
CA ALA A 153 -2.88 0.87 0.53
C ALA A 153 -3.88 1.74 -0.22
N PHE A 154 -5.16 1.52 0.07
CA PHE A 154 -6.28 2.27 -0.47
C PHE A 154 -7.09 2.88 0.66
N THR A 155 -7.68 4.02 0.37
CA THR A 155 -8.67 4.69 1.21
C THR A 155 -10.02 4.67 0.52
N THR A 156 -11.07 4.38 1.28
CA THR A 156 -12.46 4.43 0.78
C THR A 156 -12.95 5.87 0.56
N SER A 157 -13.79 6.08 -0.46
CA SER A 157 -14.48 7.34 -0.70
C SER A 157 -15.27 7.83 0.52
N ALA A 158 -15.96 6.93 1.23
CA ALA A 158 -16.74 7.23 2.42
C ALA A 158 -15.88 7.82 3.56
N TRP A 159 -14.71 7.24 3.84
CA TRP A 159 -13.81 7.78 4.86
C TRP A 159 -13.26 9.14 4.48
N ARG A 160 -12.90 9.36 3.20
CA ARG A 160 -12.44 10.67 2.71
C ARG A 160 -13.52 11.74 2.90
N ALA A 161 -14.76 11.44 2.53
CA ALA A 161 -15.89 12.36 2.71
C ALA A 161 -16.10 12.70 4.19
N ALA A 162 -16.06 11.69 5.08
CA ALA A 162 -16.17 11.89 6.52
C ALA A 162 -15.01 12.74 7.08
N ASN A 163 -13.78 12.51 6.65
CA ASN A 163 -12.62 13.29 7.07
C ASN A 163 -12.74 14.77 6.63
N THR A 164 -13.16 15.01 5.39
CA THR A 164 -13.42 16.37 4.87
C THR A 164 -14.51 17.09 5.69
N ALA A 165 -15.63 16.43 5.96
CA ALA A 165 -16.72 17.00 6.76
C ALA A 165 -16.28 17.34 8.20
N ARG A 166 -15.50 16.45 8.84
CA ARG A 166 -14.95 16.69 10.18
C ARG A 166 -14.03 17.90 10.23
N LYS A 167 -13.18 18.08 9.21
CA LYS A 167 -12.31 19.28 9.12
C LYS A 167 -13.09 20.55 8.90
N ALA A 168 -14.13 20.51 8.06
CA ALA A 168 -15.03 21.65 7.89
C ALA A 168 -15.72 22.04 9.22
N ALA A 169 -15.95 21.07 10.10
CA ALA A 169 -16.44 21.27 11.46
C ALA A 169 -15.34 21.63 12.49
N GLY A 170 -14.10 21.87 12.07
CA GLY A 170 -12.98 22.27 12.94
C GLY A 170 -12.33 21.14 13.73
N VAL A 171 -12.65 19.88 13.44
CA VAL A 171 -12.03 18.73 14.11
C VAL A 171 -10.67 18.45 13.49
N THR A 172 -9.62 18.50 14.31
CA THR A 172 -8.22 18.29 13.89
C THR A 172 -7.81 16.81 13.90
N GLU A 173 -8.50 15.98 14.69
CA GLU A 173 -8.22 14.55 14.80
C GLU A 173 -8.77 13.76 13.61
N LEU A 174 -7.94 12.85 13.10
CA LEU A 174 -8.33 11.91 12.05
C LEU A 174 -9.46 11.00 12.52
N PRO A 175 -10.44 10.67 11.64
CA PRO A 175 -11.44 9.67 11.95
C PRO A 175 -10.78 8.30 12.24
N PRO A 176 -11.46 7.44 13.01
CA PRO A 176 -11.00 6.09 13.29
C PRO A 176 -10.64 5.32 12.01
N LEU A 177 -9.67 4.42 12.13
CA LEU A 177 -9.24 3.55 11.04
C LEU A 177 -9.78 2.15 11.28
N ASN A 178 -10.40 1.58 10.26
CA ASN A 178 -10.70 0.16 10.19
C ASN A 178 -10.07 -0.38 8.92
N VAL A 179 -8.95 -1.09 9.09
CA VAL A 179 -8.08 -1.49 8.00
C VAL A 179 -8.20 -3.00 7.83
N ILE A 180 -8.38 -3.45 6.59
CA ILE A 180 -8.26 -4.87 6.25
C ILE A 180 -7.02 -5.10 5.38
N GLU A 181 -6.42 -6.28 5.52
CA GLU A 181 -5.42 -6.78 4.58
C GLU A 181 -6.08 -7.81 3.65
N VAL A 182 -5.76 -7.70 2.35
CA VAL A 182 -6.33 -8.53 1.29
C VAL A 182 -5.20 -9.21 0.53
N SER A 183 -5.33 -10.51 0.35
CA SER A 183 -4.42 -11.33 -0.45
C SER A 183 -5.18 -12.02 -1.57
N PHE A 184 -4.69 -11.87 -2.79
CA PHE A 184 -5.20 -12.68 -3.91
C PHE A 184 -4.69 -14.11 -3.77
N MET A 185 -5.55 -15.09 -4.02
CA MET A 185 -5.15 -16.49 -4.12
C MET A 185 -4.49 -16.77 -5.48
N LYS A 186 -3.81 -17.91 -5.60
CA LYS A 186 -3.25 -18.33 -6.89
C LYS A 186 -4.40 -18.60 -7.87
N PRO A 187 -4.43 -17.94 -9.04
CA PRO A 187 -5.43 -18.22 -10.07
C PRO A 187 -5.38 -19.70 -10.51
N GLN A 188 -6.54 -20.32 -10.67
CA GLN A 188 -6.68 -21.68 -11.17
C GLN A 188 -7.42 -21.66 -12.51
N PRO A 189 -6.91 -22.33 -13.57
CA PRO A 189 -7.58 -22.35 -14.87
C PRO A 189 -9.03 -22.82 -14.75
N GLY A 190 -9.95 -22.07 -15.36
CA GLY A 190 -11.39 -22.37 -15.35
C GLY A 190 -12.10 -22.10 -14.03
N GLN A 191 -11.40 -21.67 -12.96
CA GLN A 191 -12.02 -21.28 -11.70
C GLN A 191 -12.14 -19.76 -11.58
N ARG A 192 -13.09 -19.33 -10.75
CA ARG A 192 -13.23 -17.93 -10.37
C ARG A 192 -12.00 -17.49 -9.57
N LEU A 193 -11.61 -16.24 -9.74
CA LEU A 193 -10.56 -15.63 -8.93
C LEU A 193 -11.02 -15.56 -7.47
N GLN A 194 -10.10 -15.74 -6.53
CA GLN A 194 -10.41 -15.72 -5.11
C GLN A 194 -9.51 -14.73 -4.38
N ILE A 195 -10.07 -14.05 -3.39
CA ILE A 195 -9.35 -13.24 -2.43
C ILE A 195 -9.61 -13.77 -1.01
N SER A 196 -8.60 -13.70 -0.16
CA SER A 196 -8.75 -13.84 1.28
C SER A 196 -8.56 -12.48 1.93
N TRP A 197 -9.36 -12.17 2.95
CA TRP A 197 -9.23 -10.93 3.71
C TRP A 197 -9.38 -11.16 5.22
N GLN A 198 -8.77 -10.27 5.99
CA GLN A 198 -8.85 -10.23 7.45
C GLN A 198 -8.59 -8.81 7.96
N PRO A 199 -8.96 -8.48 9.21
CA PRO A 199 -8.49 -7.26 9.87
C PRO A 199 -6.97 -7.15 9.77
N ALA A 200 -6.48 -5.97 9.40
CA ALA A 200 -5.07 -5.78 9.14
C ALA A 200 -4.25 -5.88 10.42
N ARG A 201 -3.07 -6.51 10.30
CA ARG A 201 -2.10 -6.56 11.40
C ARG A 201 -1.67 -5.13 11.80
N GLY A 202 -1.28 -4.96 13.06
CA GLY A 202 -0.90 -3.66 13.62
C GLY A 202 0.19 -2.91 12.82
N VAL A 203 1.08 -3.64 12.15
CA VAL A 203 2.09 -3.06 11.24
C VAL A 203 1.46 -2.29 10.06
N PHE A 204 0.42 -2.85 9.44
CA PHE A 204 -0.27 -2.19 8.34
C PHE A 204 -1.15 -1.05 8.84
N THR A 205 -1.86 -1.25 9.95
CA THR A 205 -2.68 -0.19 10.56
C THR A 205 -1.82 1.03 10.94
N GLY A 206 -0.62 0.80 11.51
CA GLY A 206 0.33 1.86 11.81
C GLY A 206 0.87 2.57 10.56
N ARG A 207 1.18 1.82 9.49
CA ARG A 207 1.63 2.40 8.21
C ARG A 207 0.55 3.23 7.52
N VAL A 208 -0.69 2.73 7.48
CA VAL A 208 -1.85 3.46 6.94
C VAL A 208 -2.04 4.77 7.70
N ARG A 209 -2.02 4.73 9.04
CA ARG A 209 -2.10 5.96 9.86
C ARG A 209 -1.03 6.98 9.48
N LEU A 210 0.23 6.55 9.41
CA LEU A 210 1.34 7.43 9.05
C LEU A 210 1.17 8.04 7.65
N TRP A 211 0.75 7.24 6.67
CA TRP A 211 0.51 7.74 5.31
C TRP A 211 -0.65 8.72 5.25
N THR A 212 -1.74 8.46 5.96
CA THR A 212 -2.84 9.41 6.10
C THR A 212 -2.36 10.73 6.69
N GLU A 213 -1.60 10.71 7.79
CA GLU A 213 -1.05 11.93 8.41
C GLU A 213 -0.09 12.70 7.49
N LEU A 214 0.71 12.00 6.69
CA LEU A 214 1.60 12.62 5.71
C LEU A 214 0.84 13.26 4.55
N GLU A 215 -0.16 12.57 4.01
CA GLU A 215 -1.02 13.09 2.95
C GLU A 215 -1.73 14.38 3.42
N GLU A 216 -2.20 14.39 4.67
CA GLU A 216 -2.86 15.56 5.23
C GLU A 216 -1.93 16.74 5.48
N ARG A 217 -0.72 16.50 5.97
CA ARG A 217 0.30 17.54 6.06
C ARG A 217 0.65 18.11 4.69
N ARG A 218 0.78 17.26 3.66
CA ARG A 218 1.06 17.68 2.28
C ARG A 218 -0.05 18.58 1.74
N LYS A 219 -1.32 18.24 1.97
CA LYS A 219 -2.47 19.07 1.56
C LYS A 219 -2.42 20.45 2.23
N GLN A 220 -2.17 20.50 3.54
CA GLN A 220 -2.05 21.77 4.28
C GLN A 220 -0.91 22.65 3.77
N SER A 221 0.28 22.07 3.51
CA SER A 221 1.41 22.84 2.96
C SER A 221 1.13 23.40 1.56
N THR A 222 0.33 22.69 0.76
CA THR A 222 -0.03 23.14 -0.59
C THR A 222 -1.04 24.30 -0.55
N THR A 223 -1.98 24.29 0.40
CA THR A 223 -2.99 25.35 0.59
C THR A 223 -2.40 26.66 1.12
N VAL A 224 -1.30 26.62 1.89
CA VAL A 224 -0.67 27.84 2.46
C VAL A 224 0.20 28.60 1.43
N THR A 225 0.55 27.96 0.31
CA THR A 225 1.47 28.51 -0.70
C THR A 225 0.73 29.01 -1.96
N SER A 226 -0.61 28.93 -2.00
CA SER A 226 -1.45 29.40 -3.12
C SER A 226 -2.18 30.68 -2.79
#